data_AF-A0A418T8L8-F1
#
_entry.id   AF-A0A418T8L8-F1
#
_cell.length_a   1.000
_cell.length_b   1.000
_cell.length_c   1.000
_cell.angle_alpha   90.00
_cell.angle_beta   90.00
_cell.angle_gamma   90.00
#
_symmetry.space_group_name_H-M   'P 1'
#
loop_
_entity.id
_entity.type
_entity.pdbx_description
1 polymer ?
#
loop_
_entity_poly.entity_id
_entity_poly.type
_entity_poly.pdbx_seq_one_letter_code
_entity_poly.pdbx_strand_id
1 'polypeptide(L)'
;MKDTLDLSALLPRLSAAVTRVEPRPVHGRVREVRGILVHASLPTARIGELCHLRDPVNDRLIPAEVIGFEDNLVVLSAIGDLHGLSAQCEVIPTGRTLQIPVGEALLGRAIDPMGRPLEPDALPLRDCVLRPVQSEPPPPLSRQIVRQPLALGVSAIDGLMTIARGQRIGIFGEPGSGKSTLLSAIVTGSEADVIVIGLVGERGREVRELLEVQLPPAARTRTVAVVTNSDRPAIERVKCAHAATTVAEFFRDLGLDVLLLLDSVTRFARAQREIGLAAGEPPTRRGFPPSFFSDLPRLLERAGPGKTGSITGIYTVLTEGDMTLDPVAEETKSILDGHIMLSADLAQRGHFPAIDVLQSRSRLMNAVTNARHQELAARIRDNMATYREIELLLRAGEYIRGADPKVDTAIDLQPKINAFLRQHTTDGANLDDTISQMEAILK
;
A
#
# COMPACT_ATOMS: atom_id res chain seq x y z
N MET A 1 33.25 -0.95 42.42
CA MET A 1 32.94 -2.34 42.05
C MET A 1 33.58 -2.61 40.70
N LYS A 2 34.51 -3.57 40.63
CA LYS A 2 35.18 -3.94 39.38
C LYS A 2 34.23 -4.84 38.58
N ASP A 3 33.74 -4.38 37.44
CA ASP A 3 33.14 -5.24 36.43
C ASP A 3 34.23 -6.15 35.88
N THR A 4 34.42 -7.30 36.51
CA THR A 4 35.21 -8.39 35.94
C THR A 4 34.44 -8.93 34.74
N LEU A 5 34.93 -8.62 33.53
CA LEU A 5 34.44 -9.23 32.29
C LEU A 5 34.41 -10.75 32.47
N ASP A 6 33.23 -11.34 32.37
CA ASP A 6 33.05 -12.78 32.43
C ASP A 6 33.57 -13.42 31.14
N LEU A 7 34.83 -13.84 31.17
CA LEU A 7 35.53 -14.49 30.07
C LEU A 7 34.86 -15.80 29.62
N SER A 8 34.10 -16.46 30.51
CA SER A 8 33.40 -17.71 30.19
C SER A 8 32.23 -17.49 29.22
N ALA A 9 31.58 -16.33 29.27
CA ALA A 9 30.55 -15.91 28.32
C ALA A 9 31.15 -15.25 27.05
N LEU A 10 32.33 -14.63 27.16
CA LEU A 10 32.99 -13.92 26.07
C LEU A 10 33.69 -14.85 25.07
N LEU A 11 34.38 -15.89 25.55
CA LEU A 11 35.17 -16.81 24.73
C LEU A 11 34.36 -17.55 23.65
N PRO A 12 33.16 -18.09 23.95
CA PRO A 12 32.31 -18.69 22.91
C PRO A 12 31.88 -17.68 21.85
N ARG A 13 31.56 -16.44 22.25
CA ARG A 13 31.17 -15.36 21.32
C ARG A 13 32.32 -14.93 20.41
N LEU A 14 33.52 -14.79 20.97
CA LEU A 14 34.72 -14.47 20.20
C LEU A 14 35.13 -15.62 19.27
N SER A 15 35.05 -16.87 19.72
CA SER A 15 35.32 -18.04 18.87
C SER A 15 34.30 -18.17 17.72
N ALA A 16 33.02 -17.89 17.99
CA ALA A 16 31.98 -17.81 16.97
C ALA A 16 32.17 -16.61 16.02
N ALA A 17 32.72 -15.50 16.51
CA ALA A 17 33.07 -14.36 15.66
C ALA A 17 34.25 -14.69 14.75
N VAL A 18 35.32 -15.29 15.27
CA VAL A 18 36.52 -15.68 14.50
C VAL A 18 36.20 -16.72 13.44
N THR A 19 35.34 -17.70 13.72
CA THR A 19 34.91 -18.69 12.71
C THR A 19 34.06 -18.09 11.59
N ARG A 20 33.50 -16.89 11.78
CA ARG A 20 32.77 -16.12 10.75
C ARG A 20 33.64 -15.10 10.02
N VAL A 21 34.89 -14.88 10.44
CA VAL A 21 35.79 -13.96 9.75
C VAL A 21 36.22 -14.58 8.43
N GLU A 22 35.91 -13.91 7.32
CA GLU A 22 36.50 -14.22 6.03
C GLU A 22 37.84 -13.49 5.89
N PRO A 23 38.99 -14.18 5.96
CA PRO A 23 40.30 -13.51 5.95
C PRO A 23 40.66 -12.87 4.60
N ARG A 24 39.89 -13.16 3.55
CA ARG A 24 39.93 -12.50 2.23
C ARG A 24 38.50 -12.25 1.75
N PRO A 25 37.84 -11.18 2.23
CA PRO A 25 36.49 -10.88 1.80
C PRO A 25 36.51 -10.56 0.30
N VAL A 26 35.59 -11.13 -0.46
CA VAL A 26 35.47 -10.88 -1.90
C VAL A 26 34.81 -9.51 -2.09
N HIS A 27 35.63 -8.47 -2.29
CA HIS A 27 35.15 -7.14 -2.64
C HIS A 27 35.11 -6.99 -4.16
N GLY A 28 33.98 -6.51 -4.64
CA GLY A 28 33.82 -6.08 -6.01
C GLY A 28 34.29 -4.65 -6.21
N ARG A 29 34.22 -4.17 -7.45
CA ARG A 29 34.57 -2.79 -7.80
C ARG A 29 33.61 -2.24 -8.85
N VAL A 30 33.19 -0.99 -8.65
CA VAL A 30 32.39 -0.26 -9.64
C VAL A 30 33.22 -0.10 -10.92
N ARG A 31 32.61 -0.44 -12.06
CA ARG A 31 33.21 -0.32 -13.39
C ARG A 31 32.61 0.86 -14.14
N GLU A 32 31.30 1.00 -14.07
CA GLU A 32 30.56 2.02 -14.79
C GLU A 32 29.29 2.39 -14.02
N VAL A 33 28.79 3.61 -14.22
CA VAL A 33 27.48 4.05 -13.77
C VAL A 33 26.71 4.53 -15.00
N ARG A 34 25.60 3.86 -15.33
CA ARG A 34 24.72 4.20 -16.44
C ARG A 34 23.36 4.64 -15.91
N GLY A 35 23.12 5.95 -15.94
CA GLY A 35 21.89 6.54 -15.39
C GLY A 35 21.75 6.22 -13.90
N ILE A 36 20.75 5.42 -13.54
CA ILE A 36 20.46 5.01 -12.15
C ILE A 36 21.07 3.66 -11.77
N LEU A 37 21.78 3.00 -12.69
CA LEU A 37 22.35 1.68 -12.49
C LEU A 37 23.88 1.73 -12.36
N VAL A 38 24.39 0.87 -11.50
CA VAL A 38 25.82 0.71 -11.22
C VAL A 38 26.25 -0.67 -11.70
N HIS A 39 27.19 -0.71 -12.64
CA HIS A 39 27.80 -1.94 -13.13
C HIS A 39 29.08 -2.21 -12.36
N ALA A 40 29.20 -3.40 -11.78
CA ALA A 40 30.33 -3.78 -10.95
C ALA A 40 30.83 -5.19 -11.24
N SER A 41 32.15 -5.40 -11.07
CA SER A 41 32.71 -6.75 -11.08
C SER A 41 32.57 -7.36 -9.68
N LEU A 42 31.67 -8.33 -9.51
CA LEU A 42 31.43 -9.04 -8.25
C LEU A 42 30.98 -10.49 -8.54
N PRO A 43 31.90 -11.47 -8.60
CA PRO A 43 31.58 -12.81 -9.11
C PRO A 43 30.58 -13.63 -8.27
N THR A 44 30.46 -13.33 -6.98
CA THR A 44 29.68 -14.12 -6.01
C THR A 44 28.26 -13.58 -5.76
N ALA A 45 27.87 -12.50 -6.43
CA ALA A 45 26.60 -11.82 -6.20
C ALA A 45 25.39 -12.68 -6.61
N ARG A 46 24.27 -12.49 -5.92
CA ARG A 46 22.96 -13.11 -6.24
C ARG A 46 21.91 -12.05 -6.52
N ILE A 47 20.91 -12.37 -7.36
CA ILE A 47 19.77 -11.47 -7.59
C ILE A 47 19.06 -11.19 -6.25
N GLY A 48 18.75 -9.91 -6.00
CA GLY A 48 18.11 -9.43 -4.76
C GLY A 48 19.07 -9.30 -3.57
N GLU A 49 20.36 -9.62 -3.74
CA GLU A 49 21.35 -9.44 -2.69
C GLU A 49 21.60 -7.95 -2.42
N LEU A 50 21.62 -7.60 -1.13
CA LEU A 50 22.02 -6.28 -0.68
C LEU A 50 23.54 -6.20 -0.69
N CYS A 51 24.06 -5.16 -1.31
CA CYS A 51 25.46 -4.79 -1.34
C CYS A 51 25.63 -3.39 -0.74
N HIS A 52 26.86 -3.06 -0.34
CA HIS A 52 27.24 -1.71 0.01
C HIS A 52 28.28 -1.18 -0.98
N LEU A 53 27.99 -0.03 -1.57
CA LEU A 53 28.94 0.76 -2.33
C LEU A 53 29.70 1.63 -1.34
N ARG A 54 31.00 1.35 -1.16
CA ARG A 54 31.87 2.10 -0.26
C ARG A 54 32.82 2.97 -1.08
N ASP A 55 32.78 4.28 -0.86
CA ASP A 55 33.81 5.18 -1.37
C ASP A 55 35.02 5.17 -0.43
N PRO A 56 36.21 4.75 -0.90
CA PRO A 56 37.40 4.65 -0.04
C PRO A 56 37.94 6.02 0.43
N VAL A 57 37.52 7.14 -0.16
CA VAL A 57 38.06 8.47 0.17
C VAL A 57 37.33 9.12 1.35
N ASN A 58 35.99 9.04 1.37
CA ASN A 58 35.14 9.69 2.38
C ASN A 58 34.38 8.68 3.26
N ASP A 59 34.62 7.37 3.09
CA ASP A 59 33.95 6.25 3.76
C ASP A 59 32.42 6.29 3.65
N ARG A 60 31.89 6.96 2.62
CA ARG A 60 30.46 6.98 2.34
C ARG A 60 30.00 5.58 1.95
N LEU A 61 28.95 5.13 2.62
CA LEU A 61 28.35 3.81 2.42
C LEU A 61 26.94 3.95 1.85
N ILE A 62 26.75 3.46 0.63
CA ILE A 62 25.45 3.53 -0.07
C ILE A 62 24.93 2.11 -0.25
N PRO A 63 23.77 1.75 0.31
CA PRO A 63 23.18 0.44 0.04
C PRO A 63 22.77 0.35 -1.43
N ALA A 64 22.94 -0.82 -2.03
CA ALA A 64 22.54 -1.10 -3.39
C ALA A 64 22.06 -2.54 -3.51
N GLU A 65 21.11 -2.80 -4.39
CA GLU A 65 20.57 -4.14 -4.61
C GLU A 65 20.97 -4.67 -5.97
N VAL A 66 21.35 -5.95 -6.03
CA VAL A 66 21.62 -6.65 -7.28
C VAL A 66 20.31 -6.89 -8.01
N ILE A 67 20.10 -6.21 -9.13
CA ILE A 67 18.88 -6.34 -9.93
C ILE A 67 19.05 -7.26 -11.15
N GLY A 68 20.30 -7.56 -11.53
CA GLY A 68 20.57 -8.43 -12.67
C GLY A 68 22.06 -8.60 -12.98
N PHE A 69 22.33 -9.22 -14.12
CA PHE A 69 23.66 -9.44 -14.66
C PHE A 69 23.65 -9.10 -16.15
N GLU A 70 24.70 -8.45 -16.60
CA GLU A 70 24.92 -8.09 -18.01
C GLU A 70 26.37 -8.41 -18.36
N ASP A 71 26.56 -9.24 -19.39
CA ASP A 71 27.85 -9.84 -19.73
C ASP A 71 28.52 -10.54 -18.52
N ASN A 72 29.63 -9.98 -18.05
CA ASN A 72 30.40 -10.43 -16.88
C ASN A 72 30.31 -9.47 -15.69
N LEU A 73 29.34 -8.54 -15.71
CA LEU A 73 29.13 -7.53 -14.69
C LEU A 73 27.81 -7.75 -13.95
N VAL A 74 27.82 -7.40 -12.67
CA VAL A 74 26.64 -7.31 -11.83
C VAL A 74 26.02 -5.94 -12.01
N VAL A 75 24.71 -5.91 -12.20
CA VAL A 75 23.93 -4.68 -12.32
C VAL A 75 23.26 -4.40 -10.98
N LEU A 76 23.60 -3.26 -10.39
CA LEU A 76 23.13 -2.83 -9.07
C LEU A 76 22.25 -1.59 -9.21
N SER A 77 21.19 -1.50 -8.41
CA SER A 77 20.44 -0.26 -8.22
C SER A 77 20.71 0.31 -6.84
N ALA A 78 21.19 1.55 -6.76
CA ALA A 78 21.50 2.16 -5.47
C ALA A 78 20.24 2.63 -4.74
N ILE A 79 20.18 2.27 -3.46
CA ILE A 79 19.16 2.68 -2.50
C ILE A 79 19.70 3.93 -1.79
N GLY A 80 19.77 5.02 -2.54
CA GLY A 80 20.26 6.31 -2.08
C GLY A 80 20.78 7.17 -3.23
N ASP A 81 21.27 8.35 -2.87
CA ASP A 81 21.86 9.27 -3.84
C ASP A 81 23.20 8.73 -4.37
N LEU A 82 23.33 8.67 -5.70
CA LEU A 82 24.54 8.24 -6.42
C LEU A 82 25.62 9.35 -6.49
N HIS A 83 25.30 10.59 -6.11
CA HIS A 83 26.22 11.71 -6.25
C HIS A 83 27.55 11.45 -5.53
N GLY A 84 28.66 11.64 -6.22
CA GLY A 84 30.01 11.42 -5.68
C GLY A 84 30.52 9.98 -5.79
N LEU A 85 29.73 9.02 -6.32
CA LEU A 85 30.26 7.69 -6.65
C LEU A 85 31.28 7.79 -7.79
N SER A 86 32.31 6.95 -7.71
CA SER A 86 33.36 6.85 -8.72
C SER A 86 33.71 5.39 -9.00
N ALA A 87 34.50 5.14 -10.05
CA ALA A 87 35.04 3.79 -10.34
C ALA A 87 36.06 3.29 -9.29
N GLN A 88 36.36 4.09 -8.26
CA GLN A 88 37.17 3.66 -7.11
C GLN A 88 36.31 3.01 -6.02
N CYS A 89 34.98 3.17 -6.08
CA CYS A 89 34.08 2.59 -5.09
C CYS A 89 34.16 1.06 -5.10
N GLU A 90 34.28 0.50 -3.90
CA GLU A 90 34.22 -0.94 -3.66
C GLU A 90 32.76 -1.38 -3.54
N VAL A 91 32.48 -2.61 -3.96
CA VAL A 91 31.17 -3.24 -3.79
C VAL A 91 31.32 -4.37 -2.80
N ILE A 92 30.71 -4.21 -1.64
CA ILE A 92 30.80 -5.15 -0.51
C ILE A 92 29.50 -5.95 -0.46
N PRO A 93 29.50 -7.25 -0.83
CA PRO A 93 28.32 -8.10 -0.70
C PRO A 93 27.97 -8.31 0.78
N THR A 94 26.68 -8.33 1.12
CA THR A 94 26.23 -8.67 2.48
C THR A 94 25.85 -10.13 2.64
N GLY A 95 25.73 -10.89 1.55
CA GLY A 95 25.30 -12.30 1.55
C GLY A 95 23.82 -12.51 1.86
N ARG A 96 23.04 -11.42 2.01
CA ARG A 96 21.62 -11.45 2.37
C ARG A 96 20.81 -10.49 1.52
N THR A 97 19.51 -10.74 1.43
CA THR A 97 18.56 -9.79 0.85
C THR A 97 18.32 -8.63 1.81
N LEU A 98 17.68 -7.56 1.31
CA LEU A 98 17.25 -6.46 2.17
C LEU A 98 16.32 -6.95 3.29
N GLN A 99 16.69 -6.67 4.53
CA GLN A 99 15.91 -6.93 5.73
C GLN A 99 15.68 -5.64 6.50
N ILE A 100 14.49 -5.50 7.10
CA ILE A 100 14.14 -4.35 7.95
C ILE A 100 13.79 -4.81 9.37
N PRO A 101 14.06 -3.99 10.40
CA PRO A 101 13.54 -4.22 11.74
C PRO A 101 12.01 -4.08 11.75
N VAL A 102 11.32 -5.10 12.24
CA VAL A 102 9.88 -5.09 12.50
C VAL A 102 9.61 -5.44 13.96
N GLY A 103 8.62 -4.78 14.56
CA GLY A 103 8.26 -4.95 15.96
C GLY A 103 7.16 -3.97 16.36
N GLU A 104 6.55 -4.19 17.52
CA GLU A 104 5.55 -3.28 18.09
C GLU A 104 6.12 -1.86 18.34
N ALA A 105 7.44 -1.74 18.50
CA ALA A 105 8.14 -0.45 18.61
C ALA A 105 7.98 0.47 17.37
N LEU A 106 7.46 -0.05 16.26
CA LEU A 106 7.12 0.74 15.06
C LEU A 106 5.78 1.48 15.19
N LEU A 107 4.90 1.07 16.10
CA LEU A 107 3.58 1.70 16.27
C LEU A 107 3.73 3.19 16.62
N GLY A 108 3.03 4.05 15.88
CA GLY A 108 3.12 5.50 16.00
C GLY A 108 4.28 6.16 15.25
N ARG A 109 5.10 5.38 14.53
CA ARG A 109 6.33 5.88 13.89
C ARG A 109 6.21 5.94 12.37
N ALA A 110 6.96 6.87 11.79
CA ALA A 110 7.24 6.92 10.36
C ALA A 110 8.68 6.43 10.09
N ILE A 111 8.83 5.48 9.17
CA ILE A 111 10.10 4.90 8.76
C ILE A 111 10.31 4.99 7.24
N ASP A 112 11.56 4.96 6.81
CA ASP A 112 11.94 4.75 5.42
C ASP A 112 11.85 3.24 5.03
N PRO A 113 12.03 2.88 3.74
CA PRO A 113 12.00 1.48 3.29
C PRO A 113 13.14 0.61 3.83
N MET A 114 14.14 1.21 4.48
CA MET A 114 15.26 0.53 5.14
C MET A 114 14.99 0.34 6.64
N GLY A 115 13.81 0.74 7.13
CA GLY A 115 13.40 0.63 8.53
C GLY A 115 14.02 1.68 9.45
N ARG A 116 14.57 2.77 8.88
CA ARG A 116 15.13 3.88 9.66
C ARG A 116 14.02 4.89 9.97
N PRO A 117 13.89 5.37 11.23
CA PRO A 117 12.96 6.43 11.56
C PRO A 117 13.21 7.69 10.72
N LEU A 118 12.13 8.34 10.26
CA LEU A 118 12.20 9.61 9.52
C LEU A 118 12.38 10.82 10.45
N GLU A 119 11.99 10.67 11.71
CA GLU A 119 12.19 11.69 12.75
C GLU A 119 13.68 11.74 13.13
N PRO A 120 14.34 12.92 13.10
CA PRO A 120 15.78 13.03 13.41
C PRO A 120 16.14 12.58 14.83
N ASP A 121 15.28 12.90 15.80
CA ASP A 121 15.52 12.67 17.24
C ASP A 121 14.81 11.41 17.75
N ALA A 122 14.39 10.53 16.85
CA ALA A 122 13.60 9.37 17.21
C ALA A 122 14.40 8.37 18.04
N LEU A 123 13.80 7.87 19.12
CA LEU A 123 14.42 6.82 19.93
C LEU A 123 14.71 5.58 19.09
N PRO A 124 15.85 4.89 19.30
CA PRO A 124 16.16 3.65 18.62
C PRO A 124 15.05 2.61 18.77
N LEU A 125 14.74 1.90 17.70
CA LEU A 125 13.81 0.78 17.74
C LEU A 125 14.40 -0.33 18.62
N ARG A 126 13.65 -0.74 19.63
CA ARG A 126 14.02 -1.83 20.56
C ARG A 126 13.17 -3.06 20.26
N ASP A 127 13.70 -4.23 20.59
CA ASP A 127 12.99 -5.52 20.52
C ASP A 127 12.41 -5.86 19.14
N CYS A 128 13.03 -5.34 18.08
CA CYS A 128 12.67 -5.67 16.70
C CYS A 128 13.36 -6.95 16.22
N VAL A 129 12.67 -7.67 15.35
CA VAL A 129 13.23 -8.78 14.58
C VAL A 129 13.50 -8.33 13.15
N LEU A 130 14.56 -8.84 12.53
CA LEU A 130 14.84 -8.56 11.12
C LEU A 130 13.98 -9.46 10.23
N ARG A 131 13.22 -8.86 9.32
CA ARG A 131 12.44 -9.59 8.30
C ARG A 131 12.84 -9.20 6.88
N PRO A 132 12.94 -10.15 5.93
CA PRO A 132 13.14 -9.85 4.52
C PRO A 132 12.00 -8.99 3.97
N VAL A 133 12.36 -7.90 3.29
CA VAL A 133 11.40 -7.00 2.64
C VAL A 133 10.65 -7.70 1.50
N GLN A 134 11.32 -8.64 0.84
CA GLN A 134 10.77 -9.45 -0.23
C GLN A 134 10.58 -10.88 0.27
N SER A 135 9.32 -11.25 0.47
CA SER A 135 8.87 -12.57 0.91
C SER A 135 7.81 -13.11 -0.05
N GLU A 136 7.71 -14.43 -0.16
CA GLU A 136 6.66 -15.08 -0.94
C GLU A 136 5.30 -14.92 -0.23
N PRO A 137 4.19 -14.80 -0.98
CA PRO A 137 2.85 -14.73 -0.41
C PRO A 137 2.49 -16.01 0.35
N PRO A 138 1.60 -15.95 1.36
CA PRO A 138 1.15 -17.14 2.09
C PRO A 138 0.53 -18.18 1.13
N PRO A 139 0.83 -19.47 1.28
CA PRO A 139 0.25 -20.53 0.46
C PRO A 139 -1.29 -20.47 0.49
N PRO A 140 -1.99 -20.55 -0.66
CA PRO A 140 -3.44 -20.33 -0.70
C PRO A 140 -4.26 -21.20 0.26
N LEU A 141 -3.91 -22.49 0.39
CA LEU A 141 -4.63 -23.44 1.25
C LEU A 141 -4.32 -23.28 2.75
N SER A 142 -3.34 -22.43 3.11
CA SER A 142 -3.05 -22.10 4.50
C SER A 142 -3.87 -20.92 5.02
N ARG A 143 -4.57 -20.21 4.12
CA ARG A 143 -5.33 -19.01 4.42
C ARG A 143 -6.67 -19.35 5.09
N GLN A 144 -7.06 -18.57 6.08
CA GLN A 144 -8.41 -18.65 6.65
C GLN A 144 -9.47 -18.27 5.60
N ILE A 145 -10.68 -18.83 5.76
CA ILE A 145 -11.84 -18.39 4.99
C ILE A 145 -12.33 -17.07 5.56
N VAL A 146 -12.49 -16.08 4.69
CA VAL A 146 -13.03 -14.76 5.02
C VAL A 146 -14.51 -14.88 5.39
N ARG A 147 -14.90 -14.45 6.60
CA ARG A 147 -16.28 -14.53 7.11
C ARG A 147 -16.78 -13.31 7.87
N GLN A 148 -15.87 -12.39 8.22
CA GLN A 148 -16.19 -11.24 9.06
C GLN A 148 -16.02 -9.94 8.28
N PRO A 149 -16.94 -8.98 8.44
CA PRO A 149 -16.75 -7.65 7.90
C PRO A 149 -15.63 -6.93 8.65
N LEU A 150 -15.01 -5.98 7.97
CA LEU A 150 -14.17 -4.95 8.57
C LEU A 150 -14.89 -3.62 8.38
N ALA A 151 -15.43 -3.05 9.47
CA ALA A 151 -15.98 -1.71 9.41
C ALA A 151 -14.85 -0.71 9.17
N LEU A 152 -15.03 0.16 8.17
CA LEU A 152 -14.09 1.24 7.83
C LEU A 152 -14.57 2.60 8.34
N GLY A 153 -15.79 2.66 8.88
CA GLY A 153 -16.42 3.86 9.41
C GLY A 153 -16.92 4.81 8.32
N VAL A 154 -17.18 4.30 7.11
CA VAL A 154 -17.67 5.07 5.97
C VAL A 154 -18.98 4.46 5.47
N SER A 155 -20.11 5.11 5.73
CA SER A 155 -21.46 4.59 5.48
C SER A 155 -21.67 4.09 4.05
N ALA A 156 -21.15 4.81 3.06
CA ALA A 156 -21.22 4.38 1.65
C ALA A 156 -20.48 3.06 1.40
N ILE A 157 -19.35 2.84 2.08
CA ILE A 157 -18.56 1.61 1.97
C ILE A 157 -19.20 0.49 2.79
N ASP A 158 -19.36 0.72 4.10
CA ASP A 158 -19.85 -0.29 5.04
C ASP A 158 -21.28 -0.73 4.71
N GLY A 159 -22.11 0.19 4.21
CA GLY A 159 -23.50 -0.07 3.84
C GLY A 159 -23.68 -0.71 2.47
N LEU A 160 -23.01 -0.21 1.42
CA LEU A 160 -23.35 -0.56 0.03
C LEU A 160 -22.29 -1.39 -0.71
N MET A 161 -21.12 -1.59 -0.10
CA MET A 161 -20.01 -2.36 -0.66
C MET A 161 -19.11 -2.89 0.45
N THR A 162 -19.69 -3.52 1.48
CA THR A 162 -19.00 -3.91 2.71
C THR A 162 -17.71 -4.68 2.43
N ILE A 163 -16.65 -4.29 3.13
CA ILE A 163 -15.33 -4.90 3.01
C ILE A 163 -15.16 -5.98 4.08
N ALA A 164 -14.50 -7.06 3.70
CA ALA A 164 -14.24 -8.18 4.58
C ALA A 164 -12.80 -8.15 5.13
N ARG A 165 -12.61 -8.74 6.32
CA ARG A 165 -11.26 -8.91 6.90
C ARG A 165 -10.39 -9.78 5.99
N GLY A 166 -9.21 -9.28 5.63
CA GLY A 166 -8.32 -9.94 4.68
C GLY A 166 -8.68 -9.71 3.20
N GLN A 167 -9.65 -8.85 2.89
CA GLN A 167 -9.98 -8.52 1.50
C GLN A 167 -8.97 -7.53 0.92
N ARG A 168 -8.72 -7.60 -0.40
CA ARG A 168 -7.90 -6.62 -1.11
C ARG A 168 -8.76 -5.79 -2.04
N ILE A 169 -8.73 -4.47 -1.88
CA ILE A 169 -9.60 -3.52 -2.56
C ILE A 169 -8.77 -2.42 -3.22
N GLY A 170 -9.16 -2.00 -4.42
CA GLY A 170 -8.56 -0.85 -5.07
C GLY A 170 -9.39 0.42 -4.84
N ILE A 171 -8.76 1.56 -4.60
CA ILE A 171 -9.42 2.88 -4.67
C ILE A 171 -8.91 3.59 -5.92
N PHE A 172 -9.81 3.85 -6.86
CA PHE A 172 -9.49 4.42 -8.16
C PHE A 172 -10.07 5.83 -8.23
N GLY A 173 -9.26 6.80 -8.64
CA GLY A 173 -9.73 8.15 -8.79
C GLY A 173 -8.71 9.08 -9.45
N GLU A 174 -9.24 10.13 -10.05
CA GLU A 174 -8.43 11.23 -10.58
C GLU A 174 -7.84 12.07 -9.44
N PRO A 175 -6.72 12.77 -9.68
CA PRO A 175 -6.22 13.78 -8.75
C PRO A 175 -7.33 14.79 -8.38
N GLY A 176 -7.47 15.09 -7.08
CA GLY A 176 -8.48 16.03 -6.59
C GLY A 176 -9.87 15.43 -6.31
N SER A 177 -10.09 14.14 -6.58
CA SER A 177 -11.35 13.44 -6.28
C SER A 177 -11.62 13.17 -4.78
N GLY A 178 -10.74 13.65 -3.88
CA GLY A 178 -10.88 13.44 -2.43
C GLY A 178 -10.26 12.14 -1.90
N LYS A 179 -9.38 11.47 -2.66
CA LYS A 179 -8.68 10.24 -2.25
C LYS A 179 -8.04 10.33 -0.86
N SER A 180 -7.20 11.34 -0.62
CA SER A 180 -6.48 11.48 0.66
C SER A 180 -7.44 11.68 1.84
N THR A 181 -8.51 12.46 1.63
CA THR A 181 -9.57 12.66 2.62
C THR A 181 -10.29 11.34 2.93
N LEU A 182 -10.61 10.54 1.91
CA LEU A 182 -11.20 9.22 2.11
C LEU A 182 -10.26 8.27 2.86
N LEU A 183 -8.97 8.25 2.53
CA LEU A 183 -7.99 7.44 3.27
C LEU A 183 -7.94 7.84 4.74
N SER A 184 -7.91 9.14 5.05
CA SER A 184 -7.96 9.65 6.43
C SER A 184 -9.24 9.22 7.16
N ALA A 185 -10.41 9.31 6.50
CA ALA A 185 -11.68 8.83 7.07
C ALA A 185 -11.62 7.33 7.38
N ILE A 186 -11.11 6.52 6.45
CA ILE A 186 -10.95 5.07 6.62
C ILE A 186 -10.00 4.75 7.78
N VAL A 187 -8.84 5.41 7.86
CA VAL A 187 -7.87 5.19 8.96
C VAL A 187 -8.49 5.53 10.32
N THR A 188 -9.26 6.61 10.35
CA THR A 188 -9.92 7.09 11.57
C THR A 188 -11.05 6.15 12.02
N GLY A 189 -11.88 5.71 11.09
CA GLY A 189 -13.06 4.88 11.36
C GLY A 189 -12.82 3.37 11.42
N SER A 190 -11.66 2.88 10.95
CA SER A 190 -11.42 1.44 10.86
C SER A 190 -11.27 0.76 12.22
N GLU A 191 -11.88 -0.43 12.36
CA GLU A 191 -11.76 -1.30 13.53
C GLU A 191 -10.50 -2.18 13.56
N ALA A 192 -9.58 -2.05 12.60
CA ALA A 192 -8.37 -2.87 12.56
C ALA A 192 -7.47 -2.68 13.80
N ASP A 193 -6.82 -3.74 14.30
CA ASP A 193 -5.92 -3.63 15.46
C ASP A 193 -4.73 -2.71 15.16
N VAL A 194 -4.18 -2.83 13.95
CA VAL A 194 -3.01 -2.07 13.48
C VAL A 194 -3.27 -1.53 12.08
N ILE A 195 -2.79 -0.31 11.82
CA ILE A 195 -2.80 0.29 10.50
C ILE A 195 -1.37 0.43 10.00
N VAL A 196 -1.14 0.05 8.75
CA VAL A 196 0.14 0.27 8.06
C VAL A 196 -0.10 1.07 6.81
N ILE A 197 0.57 2.21 6.68
CA ILE A 197 0.43 3.11 5.52
C ILE A 197 1.75 3.14 4.76
N GLY A 198 1.75 2.65 3.53
CA GLY A 198 2.86 2.81 2.59
C GLY A 198 2.63 4.02 1.68
N LEU A 199 3.42 5.07 1.83
CA LEU A 199 3.38 6.29 1.01
C LEU A 199 4.52 6.25 -0.01
N VAL A 200 4.19 5.90 -1.26
CA VAL A 200 5.13 5.63 -2.35
C VAL A 200 5.19 6.82 -3.29
N GLY A 201 6.33 7.50 -3.31
CA GLY A 201 6.59 8.60 -4.25
C GLY A 201 5.68 9.82 -4.07
N GLU A 202 5.15 10.01 -2.87
CA GLU A 202 4.33 11.17 -2.51
C GLU A 202 5.19 12.40 -2.21
N ARG A 203 4.60 13.59 -2.27
CA ARG A 203 5.34 14.82 -1.94
C ARG A 203 5.50 14.92 -0.43
N GLY A 204 6.67 15.39 0.05
CA GLY A 204 6.95 15.48 1.49
C GLY A 204 5.93 16.32 2.29
N ARG A 205 5.37 17.37 1.67
CA ARG A 205 4.30 18.17 2.29
C ARG A 205 3.01 17.35 2.52
N GLU A 206 2.66 16.49 1.57
CA GLU A 206 1.42 15.69 1.57
C GLU A 206 1.54 14.55 2.57
N VAL A 207 2.73 13.95 2.68
CA VAL A 207 3.07 12.99 3.76
C VAL A 207 2.87 13.62 5.13
N ARG A 208 3.45 14.81 5.36
CA ARG A 208 3.38 15.48 6.65
C ARG A 208 1.95 15.88 7.00
N GLU A 209 1.21 16.41 6.03
CA GLU A 209 -0.19 16.77 6.20
C GLU A 209 -1.04 15.56 6.60
N LEU A 210 -0.85 14.41 5.95
CA LEU A 210 -1.55 13.18 6.33
C LEU A 210 -1.23 12.77 7.77
N LEU A 211 0.07 12.65 8.12
CA LEU A 211 0.50 12.08 9.40
C LEU A 211 0.32 13.01 10.61
N GLU A 212 0.42 14.33 10.42
CA GLU A 212 0.36 15.31 11.51
C GLU A 212 -0.98 16.04 11.62
N VAL A 213 -1.72 16.20 10.51
CA VAL A 213 -2.95 17.01 10.48
C VAL A 213 -4.19 16.17 10.28
N GLN A 214 -4.17 15.23 9.33
CA GLN A 214 -5.37 14.48 8.94
C GLN A 214 -5.60 13.21 9.79
N LEU A 215 -4.57 12.69 10.46
CA LEU A 215 -4.71 11.52 11.33
C LEU A 215 -4.90 11.95 12.79
N PRO A 216 -6.03 11.57 13.43
CA PRO A 216 -6.22 11.87 14.84
C PRO A 216 -5.22 11.12 15.73
N PRO A 217 -4.86 11.66 16.92
CA PRO A 217 -3.84 11.07 17.78
C PRO A 217 -4.09 9.59 18.13
N ALA A 218 -5.34 9.19 18.34
CA ALA A 218 -5.72 7.82 18.65
C ALA A 218 -5.49 6.85 17.47
N ALA A 219 -5.68 7.31 16.23
CA ALA A 219 -5.36 6.51 15.05
C ALA A 219 -3.85 6.43 14.84
N ARG A 220 -3.14 7.54 15.08
CA ARG A 220 -1.68 7.62 14.93
C ARG A 220 -0.95 6.61 15.81
N THR A 221 -1.33 6.43 17.08
CA THR A 221 -0.64 5.50 18.01
C THR A 221 -0.65 4.04 17.55
N ARG A 222 -1.65 3.61 16.78
CA ARG A 222 -1.73 2.25 16.19
C ARG A 222 -1.31 2.19 14.72
N THR A 223 -0.75 3.27 14.19
CA THR A 223 -0.36 3.39 12.78
C THR A 223 1.15 3.32 12.61
N VAL A 224 1.63 2.52 11.66
CA VAL A 224 3.01 2.57 11.16
C VAL A 224 3.01 3.17 9.76
N ALA A 225 3.79 4.23 9.54
CA ALA A 225 3.96 4.80 8.21
C ALA A 225 5.30 4.39 7.61
N VAL A 226 5.29 3.82 6.40
CA VAL A 226 6.47 3.57 5.59
C VAL A 226 6.44 4.55 4.44
N VAL A 227 7.47 5.39 4.31
CA VAL A 227 7.41 6.55 3.42
C VAL A 227 8.61 6.58 2.49
N THR A 228 8.35 6.91 1.23
CA THR A 228 9.37 7.34 0.29
C THR A 228 8.84 8.49 -0.54
N ASN A 229 9.59 9.59 -0.60
CA ASN A 229 9.18 10.77 -1.33
C ASN A 229 9.45 10.65 -2.84
N SER A 230 8.80 11.51 -3.65
CA SER A 230 8.94 11.50 -5.12
C SER A 230 10.37 11.75 -5.64
N ASP A 231 11.20 12.44 -4.87
CA ASP A 231 12.60 12.80 -5.18
C ASP A 231 13.60 11.67 -4.87
N ARG A 232 13.15 10.59 -4.22
CA ARG A 232 14.00 9.43 -3.91
C ARG A 232 14.14 8.49 -5.11
N PRO A 233 15.24 7.72 -5.20
CA PRO A 233 15.46 6.74 -6.28
C PRO A 233 14.30 5.76 -6.48
N ALA A 234 14.14 5.27 -7.71
CA ALA A 234 13.06 4.34 -8.06
C ALA A 234 13.05 3.07 -7.20
N ILE A 235 14.24 2.52 -6.90
CA ILE A 235 14.35 1.31 -6.07
C ILE A 235 13.83 1.55 -4.64
N GLU A 236 14.08 2.71 -4.03
CA GLU A 236 13.51 3.05 -2.72
C GLU A 236 11.97 3.08 -2.78
N ARG A 237 11.40 3.65 -3.84
CA ARG A 237 9.94 3.72 -4.02
C ARG A 237 9.32 2.33 -4.18
N VAL A 238 9.98 1.43 -4.91
CA VAL A 238 9.57 0.01 -5.01
C VAL A 238 9.64 -0.66 -3.64
N LYS A 239 10.76 -0.49 -2.92
CA LYS A 239 10.95 -1.11 -1.59
C LYS A 239 10.00 -0.56 -0.54
N CYS A 240 9.51 0.67 -0.66
CA CYS A 240 8.49 1.23 0.22
C CYS A 240 7.25 0.33 0.29
N ALA A 241 6.73 -0.11 -0.88
CA ALA A 241 5.55 -0.97 -0.94
C ALA A 241 5.79 -2.35 -0.29
N HIS A 242 6.96 -2.94 -0.57
CA HIS A 242 7.35 -4.22 0.01
C HIS A 242 7.60 -4.12 1.52
N ALA A 243 8.23 -3.04 1.99
CA ALA A 243 8.50 -2.79 3.39
C ALA A 243 7.20 -2.58 4.18
N ALA A 244 6.27 -1.76 3.67
CA ALA A 244 4.93 -1.62 4.26
C ALA A 244 4.21 -2.96 4.37
N THR A 245 4.25 -3.77 3.32
CA THR A 245 3.65 -5.11 3.33
C THR A 245 4.33 -6.02 4.36
N THR A 246 5.66 -5.95 4.50
CA THR A 246 6.42 -6.75 5.48
C THR A 246 6.08 -6.37 6.92
N VAL A 247 5.88 -5.08 7.20
CA VAL A 247 5.40 -4.61 8.50
C VAL A 247 4.00 -5.14 8.78
N ALA A 248 3.10 -5.11 7.79
CA ALA A 248 1.75 -5.66 7.95
C ALA A 248 1.75 -7.18 8.20
N GLU A 249 2.63 -7.93 7.52
CA GLU A 249 2.83 -9.36 7.75
C GLU A 249 3.30 -9.68 9.17
N PHE A 250 4.16 -8.84 9.75
CA PHE A 250 4.59 -9.02 11.14
C PHE A 250 3.39 -9.02 12.10
N PHE A 251 2.52 -8.00 12.02
CA PHE A 251 1.36 -7.89 12.90
C PHE A 251 0.29 -8.96 12.62
N ARG A 252 0.06 -9.30 11.35
CA ARG A 252 -0.79 -10.44 10.97
C ARG A 252 -0.33 -11.73 11.64
N ASP A 253 0.98 -12.00 11.60
CA ASP A 253 1.54 -13.23 12.16
C ASP A 253 1.47 -13.26 13.70
N LEU A 254 1.28 -12.11 14.36
CA LEU A 254 0.92 -12.02 15.79
C LEU A 254 -0.57 -12.33 16.05
N GLY A 255 -1.37 -12.56 15.00
CA GLY A 255 -2.80 -12.85 15.09
C GLY A 255 -3.71 -11.62 14.98
N LEU A 256 -3.16 -10.45 14.66
CA LEU A 256 -3.90 -9.20 14.58
C LEU A 256 -4.53 -8.99 13.20
N ASP A 257 -5.62 -8.22 13.19
CA ASP A 257 -6.26 -7.72 11.97
C ASP A 257 -5.63 -6.39 11.56
N VAL A 258 -4.96 -6.38 10.41
CA VAL A 258 -4.19 -5.24 9.93
C VAL A 258 -4.89 -4.59 8.75
N LEU A 259 -4.98 -3.27 8.77
CA LEU A 259 -5.34 -2.47 7.59
C LEU A 259 -4.06 -1.97 6.91
N LEU A 260 -3.76 -2.48 5.71
CA LEU A 260 -2.65 -2.03 4.88
C LEU A 260 -3.16 -1.04 3.83
N LEU A 261 -2.76 0.23 3.91
CA LEU A 261 -3.03 1.24 2.90
C LEU A 261 -1.76 1.45 2.07
N LEU A 262 -1.83 1.22 0.77
CA LEU A 262 -0.72 1.50 -0.15
C LEU A 262 -1.09 2.64 -1.09
N ASP A 263 -0.47 3.80 -0.89
CA ASP A 263 -0.67 4.99 -1.70
C ASP A 263 0.63 5.41 -2.43
N SER A 264 0.83 5.08 -3.71
CA SER A 264 -0.09 4.38 -4.62
C SER A 264 0.57 3.27 -5.42
N VAL A 265 -0.24 2.33 -5.90
CA VAL A 265 0.18 1.33 -6.88
C VAL A 265 0.64 1.98 -8.18
N THR A 266 0.05 3.12 -8.59
CA THR A 266 0.51 3.87 -9.77
C THR A 266 1.94 4.36 -9.61
N ARG A 267 2.32 4.85 -8.41
CA ARG A 267 3.70 5.30 -8.14
C ARG A 267 4.67 4.13 -8.05
N PHE A 268 4.25 3.01 -7.45
CA PHE A 268 5.00 1.75 -7.47
C PHE A 268 5.25 1.28 -8.92
N ALA A 269 4.21 1.23 -9.75
CA ALA A 269 4.29 0.80 -11.14
C ALA A 269 5.23 1.68 -11.97
N ARG A 270 5.15 3.01 -11.80
CA ARG A 270 6.07 3.97 -12.47
C ARG A 270 7.52 3.74 -12.05
N ALA A 271 7.77 3.47 -10.76
CA ALA A 271 9.11 3.16 -10.27
C ALA A 271 9.63 1.83 -10.82
N GLN A 272 8.80 0.78 -10.84
CA GLN A 272 9.17 -0.51 -11.44
C GLN A 272 9.48 -0.37 -12.93
N ARG A 273 8.68 0.43 -13.66
CA ARG A 273 8.93 0.75 -15.07
C ARG A 273 10.27 1.45 -15.28
N GLU A 274 10.61 2.42 -14.44
CA GLU A 274 11.90 3.12 -14.51
C GLU A 274 13.08 2.16 -14.34
N ILE A 275 13.00 1.25 -13.34
CA ILE A 275 14.04 0.25 -13.08
C ILE A 275 14.16 -0.74 -14.24
N GLY A 276 13.04 -1.30 -14.71
CA GLY A 276 13.04 -2.30 -15.78
C GLY A 276 13.57 -1.73 -17.10
N LEU A 277 13.16 -0.51 -17.47
CA LEU A 277 13.68 0.15 -18.67
C LEU A 277 15.18 0.48 -18.56
N ALA A 278 15.63 0.92 -17.38
CA ALA A 278 17.06 1.15 -17.14
C ALA A 278 17.86 -0.16 -17.23
N ALA A 279 17.27 -1.29 -16.79
CA ALA A 279 17.86 -2.63 -16.89
C ALA A 279 17.80 -3.23 -18.31
N GLY A 280 17.26 -2.49 -19.29
CA GLY A 280 17.18 -2.91 -20.69
C GLY A 280 15.97 -3.78 -21.02
N GLU A 281 14.98 -3.90 -20.14
CA GLU A 281 13.75 -4.63 -20.46
C GLU A 281 12.96 -3.90 -21.57
N PRO A 282 12.40 -4.62 -22.56
CA PRO A 282 11.61 -4.00 -23.61
C PRO A 282 10.27 -3.46 -23.06
N PRO A 283 9.82 -2.26 -23.48
CA PRO A 283 8.50 -1.75 -23.15
C PRO A 283 7.42 -2.51 -23.94
N THR A 284 6.75 -3.48 -23.32
CA THR A 284 5.79 -4.34 -24.02
C THR A 284 4.38 -3.73 -24.01
N ARG A 285 3.64 -3.88 -22.92
CA ARG A 285 2.23 -3.48 -22.83
C ARG A 285 2.12 -2.01 -22.43
N ARG A 286 1.80 -1.16 -23.42
CA ARG A 286 1.60 0.30 -23.23
C ARG A 286 2.76 0.98 -22.49
N GLY A 287 4.00 0.56 -22.78
CA GLY A 287 5.20 1.17 -22.23
C GLY A 287 5.72 0.57 -20.92
N PHE A 288 5.04 -0.41 -20.32
CA PHE A 288 5.51 -1.10 -19.11
C PHE A 288 6.32 -2.36 -19.45
N PRO A 289 7.40 -2.65 -18.69
CA PRO A 289 8.19 -3.87 -18.85
C PRO A 289 7.44 -5.10 -18.33
N PRO A 290 7.78 -6.32 -18.79
CA PRO A 290 7.20 -7.57 -18.28
C PRO A 290 7.34 -7.77 -16.77
N SER A 291 8.45 -7.33 -16.17
CA SER A 291 8.71 -7.46 -14.73
C SER A 291 7.62 -6.83 -13.86
N PHE A 292 7.04 -5.71 -14.30
CA PHE A 292 5.92 -5.09 -13.58
C PHE A 292 4.72 -6.02 -13.45
N PHE A 293 4.34 -6.71 -14.53
CA PHE A 293 3.18 -7.60 -14.54
C PHE A 293 3.43 -8.90 -13.74
N SER A 294 4.68 -9.32 -13.57
CA SER A 294 5.02 -10.43 -12.66
C SER A 294 5.12 -10.01 -11.20
N ASP A 295 5.58 -8.79 -10.92
CA ASP A 295 5.84 -8.32 -9.56
C ASP A 295 4.59 -7.80 -8.86
N LEU A 296 3.68 -7.15 -9.60
CA LEU A 296 2.45 -6.62 -9.01
C LEU A 296 1.58 -7.71 -8.35
N PRO A 297 1.26 -8.86 -8.99
CA PRO A 297 0.55 -9.94 -8.33
C PRO A 297 1.26 -10.44 -7.07
N ARG A 298 2.59 -10.60 -7.12
CA ARG A 298 3.40 -11.07 -5.98
C ARG A 298 3.32 -10.12 -4.79
N LEU A 299 3.28 -8.82 -5.03
CA LEU A 299 3.08 -7.82 -3.98
C LEU A 299 1.66 -7.89 -3.40
N LEU A 300 0.62 -7.88 -4.25
CA LEU A 300 -0.78 -7.83 -3.82
C LEU A 300 -1.24 -9.13 -3.14
N GLU A 301 -0.71 -10.29 -3.54
CA GLU A 301 -1.01 -11.60 -2.95
C GLU A 301 -0.42 -11.82 -1.55
N ARG A 302 0.46 -10.94 -1.08
CA ARG A 302 0.99 -11.00 0.30
C ARG A 302 -0.02 -10.53 1.34
N ALA A 303 -0.93 -9.63 0.94
CA ALA A 303 -2.10 -9.28 1.73
C ALA A 303 -3.17 -10.37 1.62
N GLY A 304 -4.03 -10.47 2.62
CA GLY A 304 -5.02 -11.53 2.72
C GLY A 304 -5.21 -12.08 4.13
N PRO A 305 -6.18 -12.98 4.31
CA PRO A 305 -6.27 -13.79 5.52
C PRO A 305 -5.01 -14.65 5.71
N GLY A 306 -4.41 -14.57 6.90
CA GLY A 306 -3.27 -15.41 7.27
C GLY A 306 -3.70 -16.78 7.77
N LYS A 307 -2.77 -17.52 8.37
CA LYS A 307 -3.08 -18.67 9.24
C LYS A 307 -3.71 -18.19 10.55
N THR A 308 -3.24 -17.06 11.04
CA THR A 308 -3.73 -16.25 12.16
C THR A 308 -3.73 -14.80 11.70
N GLY A 309 -4.66 -13.98 12.22
CA GLY A 309 -4.81 -12.58 11.80
C GLY A 309 -5.16 -12.42 10.31
N SER A 310 -5.24 -11.17 9.87
CA SER A 310 -5.51 -10.85 8.47
C SER A 310 -4.85 -9.53 8.05
N ILE A 311 -4.59 -9.38 6.75
CA ILE A 311 -4.22 -8.08 6.16
C ILE A 311 -5.31 -7.70 5.18
N THR A 312 -6.12 -6.73 5.54
CA THR A 312 -7.05 -6.07 4.62
C THR A 312 -6.28 -5.00 3.86
N GLY A 313 -6.11 -5.19 2.55
CA GLY A 313 -5.30 -4.31 1.71
C GLY A 313 -6.15 -3.31 0.94
N ILE A 314 -5.85 -2.03 1.07
CA ILE A 314 -6.43 -0.96 0.24
C ILE A 314 -5.32 -0.34 -0.60
N TYR A 315 -5.49 -0.44 -1.91
CA TYR A 315 -4.48 -0.07 -2.89
C TYR A 315 -5.00 1.08 -3.73
N THR A 316 -4.38 2.25 -3.65
CA THR A 316 -4.85 3.36 -4.46
C THR A 316 -4.24 3.32 -5.86
N VAL A 317 -5.03 3.74 -6.83
CA VAL A 317 -4.63 3.86 -8.22
C VAL A 317 -5.08 5.22 -8.71
N LEU A 318 -4.11 6.01 -9.16
CA LEU A 318 -4.35 7.29 -9.82
C LEU A 318 -4.72 7.00 -11.27
N THR A 319 -5.97 7.28 -11.65
CA THR A 319 -6.44 7.15 -13.02
C THR A 319 -6.25 8.48 -13.76
N GLU A 320 -5.58 8.46 -14.90
CA GLU A 320 -5.47 9.60 -15.81
C GLU A 320 -6.37 9.34 -17.03
N GLY A 321 -7.49 10.07 -17.15
CA GLY A 321 -8.43 9.89 -18.25
C GLY A 321 -9.18 8.55 -18.20
N ASP A 322 -9.32 7.88 -19.35
CA ASP A 322 -10.06 6.61 -19.43
C ASP A 322 -9.27 5.45 -18.78
N MET A 323 -9.77 4.99 -17.63
CA MET A 323 -9.23 3.88 -16.86
C MET A 323 -8.98 2.61 -17.69
N THR A 324 -9.78 2.35 -18.73
CA THR A 324 -9.62 1.15 -19.59
C THR A 324 -8.32 1.20 -20.42
N LEU A 325 -7.73 2.38 -20.56
CA LEU A 325 -6.47 2.60 -21.26
C LEU A 325 -5.25 2.56 -20.33
N ASP A 326 -5.43 2.60 -19.02
CA ASP A 326 -4.33 2.51 -18.05
C ASP A 326 -3.99 1.05 -17.71
N PRO A 327 -2.82 0.52 -18.13
CA PRO A 327 -2.43 -0.86 -17.84
C PRO A 327 -2.27 -1.14 -16.34
N VAL A 328 -1.92 -0.13 -15.53
CA VAL A 328 -1.79 -0.29 -14.08
C VAL A 328 -3.16 -0.49 -13.46
N ALA A 329 -4.13 0.34 -13.86
CA ALA A 329 -5.49 0.25 -13.38
C ALA A 329 -6.17 -1.05 -13.79
N GLU A 330 -5.98 -1.48 -15.04
CA GLU A 330 -6.50 -2.73 -15.58
C GLU A 330 -5.94 -3.95 -14.80
N GLU A 331 -4.63 -4.04 -14.66
CA GLU A 331 -3.96 -5.16 -13.97
C GLU A 331 -4.31 -5.19 -12.47
N THR A 332 -4.32 -4.03 -11.82
CA THR A 332 -4.68 -3.94 -10.40
C THR A 332 -6.15 -4.37 -10.19
N LYS A 333 -7.07 -3.93 -11.05
CA LYS A 333 -8.50 -4.31 -10.96
C LYS A 333 -8.74 -5.80 -11.23
N SER A 334 -7.91 -6.44 -12.06
CA SER A 334 -8.04 -7.87 -12.38
C SER A 334 -7.65 -8.75 -11.18
N ILE A 335 -6.59 -8.38 -10.45
CA ILE A 335 -6.04 -9.12 -9.31
C ILE A 335 -6.88 -8.94 -8.04
N LEU A 336 -7.38 -7.73 -7.78
CA LEU A 336 -8.05 -7.39 -6.51
C LEU A 336 -9.47 -7.98 -6.38
N ASP A 337 -9.93 -8.09 -5.13
CA ASP A 337 -11.22 -8.67 -4.75
C ASP A 337 -12.38 -7.65 -4.83
N GLY A 338 -12.12 -6.45 -5.35
CA GLY A 338 -13.09 -5.36 -5.42
C GLY A 338 -12.43 -4.02 -5.68
N HIS A 339 -13.25 -2.99 -5.85
CA HIS A 339 -12.81 -1.63 -6.11
C HIS A 339 -13.84 -0.59 -5.68
N ILE A 340 -13.34 0.58 -5.30
CA ILE A 340 -14.09 1.79 -4.99
C ILE A 340 -13.69 2.84 -6.03
N MET A 341 -14.67 3.36 -6.77
CA MET A 341 -14.48 4.39 -7.79
C MET A 341 -14.79 5.76 -7.20
N LEU A 342 -13.86 6.69 -7.32
CA LEU A 342 -14.06 8.10 -6.99
C LEU A 342 -14.45 8.87 -8.25
N SER A 343 -15.53 9.65 -8.16
CA SER A 343 -16.08 10.44 -9.26
C SER A 343 -15.67 11.90 -9.15
N ALA A 344 -15.03 12.42 -10.21
CA ALA A 344 -14.74 13.84 -10.34
C ALA A 344 -16.01 14.69 -10.38
N ASP A 345 -17.09 14.20 -11.00
CA ASP A 345 -18.38 14.90 -11.04
C ASP A 345 -19.00 15.04 -9.63
N LEU A 346 -18.94 13.99 -8.80
CA LEU A 346 -19.38 14.07 -7.41
C LEU A 346 -18.54 15.09 -6.62
N ALA A 347 -17.21 15.05 -6.78
CA ALA A 347 -16.31 15.99 -6.11
C ALA A 347 -16.58 17.45 -6.51
N GLN A 348 -16.80 17.72 -7.81
CA GLN A 348 -17.13 19.06 -8.32
C GLN A 348 -18.47 19.59 -7.77
N ARG A 349 -19.41 18.71 -7.46
CA ARG A 349 -20.70 19.05 -6.82
C ARG A 349 -20.61 19.18 -5.30
N GLY A 350 -19.41 19.08 -4.71
CA GLY A 350 -19.22 19.10 -3.26
C GLY A 350 -19.79 17.87 -2.54
N HIS A 351 -19.95 16.74 -3.24
CA HIS A 351 -20.39 15.48 -2.65
C HIS A 351 -19.19 14.68 -2.14
N PHE A 352 -18.99 14.66 -0.82
CA PHE A 352 -17.91 13.92 -0.17
C PHE A 352 -18.42 12.91 0.87
N PRO A 353 -17.84 11.69 0.93
CA PRO A 353 -16.86 11.13 0.00
C PRO A 353 -17.39 11.02 -1.44
N ALA A 354 -16.53 11.23 -2.43
CA ALA A 354 -16.93 11.28 -3.84
C ALA A 354 -17.05 9.88 -4.46
N ILE A 355 -17.67 8.93 -3.75
CA ILE A 355 -17.73 7.52 -4.15
C ILE A 355 -18.88 7.30 -5.15
N ASP A 356 -18.57 6.82 -6.35
CA ASP A 356 -19.58 6.29 -7.28
C ASP A 356 -19.92 4.86 -6.86
N VAL A 357 -21.00 4.71 -6.08
CA VAL A 357 -21.47 3.42 -5.58
C VAL A 357 -21.81 2.46 -6.70
N LEU A 358 -22.40 2.95 -7.80
CA LEU A 358 -22.85 2.10 -8.89
C LEU A 358 -21.67 1.51 -9.68
N GLN A 359 -20.57 2.25 -9.79
CA GLN A 359 -19.33 1.77 -10.40
C GLN A 359 -18.39 1.05 -9.42
N SER A 360 -18.68 1.10 -8.12
CA SER A 360 -17.91 0.40 -7.09
C SER A 360 -18.48 -0.98 -6.80
N ARG A 361 -17.61 -1.91 -6.36
CA ARG A 361 -17.99 -3.29 -6.05
C ARG A 361 -17.05 -3.94 -5.04
N SER A 362 -17.60 -4.58 -4.03
CA SER A 362 -16.92 -5.59 -3.20
C SER A 362 -17.37 -7.00 -3.65
N ARG A 363 -16.43 -7.90 -3.99
CA ARG A 363 -16.79 -9.28 -4.38
C ARG A 363 -17.14 -10.16 -3.17
N LEU A 364 -16.72 -9.77 -1.97
CA LEU A 364 -16.92 -10.55 -0.74
C LEU A 364 -18.07 -10.04 0.14
N MET A 365 -18.74 -8.93 -0.20
CA MET A 365 -19.85 -8.38 0.58
C MET A 365 -20.88 -9.45 0.95
N ASN A 366 -21.34 -10.25 -0.02
CA ASN A 366 -22.36 -11.28 0.23
C ASN A 366 -21.91 -12.40 1.19
N ALA A 367 -20.61 -12.59 1.36
CA ALA A 367 -20.05 -13.60 2.26
C ALA A 367 -19.93 -13.11 3.72
N VAL A 368 -19.99 -11.79 3.94
CA VAL A 368 -19.75 -11.17 5.26
C VAL A 368 -20.92 -10.36 5.80
N THR A 369 -21.95 -10.14 5.00
CA THR A 369 -23.19 -9.46 5.41
C THR A 369 -24.35 -10.44 5.52
N ASN A 370 -25.35 -10.10 6.33
CA ASN A 370 -26.57 -10.89 6.45
C ASN A 370 -27.57 -10.57 5.31
N ALA A 371 -28.58 -11.43 5.14
CA ALA A 371 -29.58 -11.27 4.07
C ALA A 371 -30.33 -9.94 4.13
N ARG A 372 -30.57 -9.41 5.33
CA ARG A 372 -31.27 -8.14 5.53
C ARG A 372 -30.44 -6.97 4.99
N HIS A 373 -29.17 -6.90 5.35
CA HIS A 373 -28.24 -5.88 4.87
C HIS A 373 -28.09 -5.94 3.34
N GLN A 374 -27.98 -7.15 2.78
CA GLN A 374 -27.91 -7.36 1.32
C GLN A 374 -29.16 -6.85 0.60
N GLU A 375 -30.35 -7.11 1.14
CA GLU A 375 -31.62 -6.64 0.60
C GLU A 375 -31.69 -5.10 0.59
N LEU A 376 -31.32 -4.46 1.70
CA LEU A 376 -31.30 -2.99 1.81
C LEU A 376 -30.33 -2.37 0.80
N ALA A 377 -29.12 -2.92 0.71
CA ALA A 377 -28.11 -2.45 -0.25
C ALA A 377 -28.57 -2.59 -1.70
N ALA A 378 -29.19 -3.74 -2.06
CA ALA A 378 -29.73 -3.96 -3.39
C ALA A 378 -30.82 -2.94 -3.72
N ARG A 379 -31.80 -2.74 -2.83
CA ARG A 379 -32.89 -1.77 -3.03
C ARG A 379 -32.38 -0.34 -3.18
N ILE A 380 -31.40 0.08 -2.37
CA ILE A 380 -30.80 1.42 -2.51
C ILE A 380 -30.10 1.56 -3.85
N ARG A 381 -29.29 0.57 -4.26
CA ARG A 381 -28.59 0.58 -5.55
C ARG A 381 -29.56 0.59 -6.73
N ASP A 382 -30.66 -0.15 -6.66
CA ASP A 382 -31.70 -0.17 -7.70
C ASP A 382 -32.35 1.20 -7.88
N ASN A 383 -32.64 1.91 -6.78
CA ASN A 383 -33.17 3.28 -6.83
C ASN A 383 -32.13 4.26 -7.39
N MET A 384 -30.86 4.15 -6.97
CA MET A 384 -29.77 4.97 -7.54
C MET A 384 -29.63 4.76 -9.05
N ALA A 385 -29.69 3.50 -9.52
CA ALA A 385 -29.61 3.17 -10.94
C ALA A 385 -30.79 3.74 -11.71
N THR A 386 -32.01 3.53 -11.19
CA THR A 386 -33.25 4.07 -11.78
C THR A 386 -33.20 5.59 -11.89
N TYR A 387 -32.77 6.28 -10.83
CA TYR A 387 -32.61 7.75 -10.86
C TYR A 387 -31.58 8.19 -11.91
N ARG A 388 -30.45 7.49 -12.04
CA ARG A 388 -29.40 7.82 -13.00
C ARG A 388 -29.86 7.71 -14.46
N GLU A 389 -30.72 6.75 -14.77
CA GLU A 389 -31.28 6.55 -16.12
C GLU A 389 -32.16 7.73 -16.58
N ILE A 390 -32.82 8.40 -15.63
CA ILE A 390 -33.81 9.46 -15.89
C ILE A 390 -33.32 10.87 -15.51
N GLU A 391 -32.11 11.00 -14.94
CA GLU A 391 -31.55 12.27 -14.44
C GLU A 391 -31.55 13.37 -15.53
N LEU A 392 -31.21 13.02 -16.78
CA LEU A 392 -31.20 13.96 -17.89
C LEU A 392 -32.61 14.48 -18.22
N LEU A 393 -33.61 13.59 -18.23
CA LEU A 393 -35.00 13.95 -18.50
C LEU A 393 -35.58 14.84 -17.40
N LEU A 394 -35.23 14.58 -16.13
CA LEU A 394 -35.59 15.46 -15.03
C LEU A 394 -34.98 16.85 -15.16
N ARG A 395 -33.68 16.93 -15.50
CA ARG A 395 -32.99 18.21 -15.68
C ARG A 395 -33.55 19.01 -16.84
N ALA A 396 -34.03 18.34 -17.89
CA ALA A 396 -34.70 18.96 -19.02
C ALA A 396 -36.16 19.36 -18.71
N GLY A 397 -36.75 18.87 -17.62
CA GLY A 397 -38.15 19.10 -17.27
C GLY A 397 -39.14 18.24 -18.07
N GLU A 398 -38.66 17.18 -18.72
CA GLU A 398 -39.43 16.34 -19.65
C GLU A 398 -40.11 15.13 -18.96
N TYR A 399 -39.71 14.80 -17.73
CA TYR A 399 -40.32 13.70 -16.99
C TYR A 399 -41.58 14.15 -16.24
N ILE A 400 -42.68 13.42 -16.44
CA ILE A 400 -43.97 13.66 -15.80
C ILE A 400 -44.16 12.67 -14.65
N ARG A 401 -44.34 13.19 -13.43
CA ARG A 401 -44.64 12.37 -12.25
C ARG A 401 -45.92 11.56 -12.45
N GLY A 402 -45.92 10.31 -12.02
CA GLY A 402 -47.01 9.35 -12.20
C GLY A 402 -46.90 8.49 -13.47
N ALA A 403 -45.93 8.77 -14.34
CA ALA A 403 -45.69 7.97 -15.54
C ALA A 403 -45.11 6.58 -15.21
N ASP A 404 -44.20 6.51 -14.23
CA ASP A 404 -43.63 5.26 -13.73
C ASP A 404 -43.47 5.31 -12.19
N PRO A 405 -44.24 4.49 -11.43
CA PRO A 405 -44.14 4.45 -9.96
C PRO A 405 -42.73 4.14 -9.43
N LYS A 406 -41.94 3.36 -10.18
CA LYS A 406 -40.55 3.02 -9.80
C LYS A 406 -39.65 4.23 -9.92
N VAL A 407 -39.79 5.01 -11.00
CA VAL A 407 -39.04 6.25 -11.20
C VAL A 407 -39.45 7.29 -10.17
N ASP A 408 -40.74 7.46 -9.91
CA ASP A 408 -41.23 8.38 -8.89
C ASP A 408 -40.65 8.07 -7.51
N THR A 409 -40.60 6.79 -7.15
CA THR A 409 -39.97 6.33 -5.90
C THR A 409 -38.48 6.69 -5.87
N ALA A 410 -37.75 6.44 -6.96
CA ALA A 410 -36.33 6.77 -7.04
C ALA A 410 -36.07 8.28 -6.89
N ILE A 411 -36.93 9.13 -7.48
CA ILE A 411 -36.90 10.58 -7.34
C ILE A 411 -37.11 11.01 -5.88
N ASP A 412 -38.14 10.47 -5.22
CA ASP A 412 -38.46 10.80 -3.84
C ASP A 412 -37.36 10.35 -2.86
N LEU A 413 -36.69 9.22 -3.15
CA LEU A 413 -35.61 8.68 -2.32
C LEU A 413 -34.25 9.34 -2.55
N GLN A 414 -34.01 9.95 -3.71
CA GLN A 414 -32.69 10.47 -4.07
C GLN A 414 -32.10 11.46 -3.05
N PRO A 415 -32.86 12.44 -2.49
CA PRO A 415 -32.32 13.33 -1.47
C PRO A 415 -31.87 12.60 -0.20
N LYS A 416 -32.63 11.58 0.25
CA LYS A 416 -32.30 10.75 1.42
C LYS A 416 -31.04 9.92 1.15
N ILE A 417 -30.95 9.31 -0.03
CA ILE A 417 -29.77 8.52 -0.44
C ILE A 417 -28.53 9.43 -0.48
N ASN A 418 -28.61 10.60 -1.12
CA ASN A 418 -27.49 11.54 -1.17
C ASN A 418 -27.05 12.02 0.22
N ALA A 419 -27.98 12.22 1.14
CA ALA A 419 -27.66 12.58 2.53
C ALA A 419 -26.90 11.45 3.24
N PHE A 420 -27.30 10.19 3.03
CA PHE A 420 -26.62 9.02 3.57
C PHE A 420 -25.22 8.78 2.99
N LEU A 421 -25.04 9.03 1.69
CA LEU A 421 -23.75 8.85 1.01
C LEU A 421 -22.73 9.94 1.36
N ARG A 422 -23.20 11.10 1.86
CA ARG A 422 -22.35 12.20 2.30
C ARG A 422 -21.98 11.99 3.76
N GLN A 423 -20.70 12.15 4.05
CA GLN A 423 -20.18 11.97 5.39
C GLN A 423 -18.98 12.89 5.61
N HIS A 424 -18.91 13.54 6.76
CA HIS A 424 -17.75 14.32 7.13
C HIS A 424 -16.61 13.40 7.57
N THR A 425 -15.36 13.78 7.33
CA THR A 425 -14.17 12.96 7.64
C THR A 425 -14.06 12.57 9.13
N THR A 426 -14.67 13.37 10.00
CA THR A 426 -14.68 13.21 11.47
C THR A 426 -15.82 12.34 11.98
N ASP A 427 -16.83 12.10 11.16
CA ASP A 427 -18.05 11.42 11.58
C ASP A 427 -17.83 9.93 11.36
N GLY A 428 -17.34 9.21 12.36
CA GLY A 428 -17.27 7.74 12.29
C GLY A 428 -18.69 7.16 12.34
N ALA A 429 -19.02 6.27 11.41
CA ALA A 429 -20.27 5.50 11.43
C ALA A 429 -19.99 4.07 11.92
N ASN A 430 -20.71 3.60 12.93
CA ASN A 430 -20.68 2.18 13.25
C ASN A 430 -21.59 1.40 12.26
N LEU A 431 -21.34 0.10 12.10
CA LEU A 431 -22.04 -0.71 11.11
C LEU A 431 -23.56 -0.82 11.39
N ASP A 432 -23.96 -0.92 12.66
CA ASP A 432 -25.38 -1.04 13.05
C ASP A 432 -26.17 0.24 12.78
N ASP A 433 -25.55 1.40 13.00
CA ASP A 433 -26.07 2.73 12.70
C ASP A 433 -26.17 2.91 11.18
N THR A 434 -25.16 2.49 10.41
CA THR A 434 -25.22 2.50 8.94
C THR A 434 -26.40 1.67 8.44
N ILE A 435 -26.60 0.45 8.96
CA ILE A 435 -27.74 -0.40 8.59
C ILE A 435 -29.07 0.27 8.98
N SER A 436 -29.16 0.83 10.18
CA SER A 436 -30.36 1.54 10.66
C SER A 436 -30.71 2.74 9.79
N GLN A 437 -29.71 3.49 9.33
CA GLN A 437 -29.90 4.60 8.38
C GLN A 437 -30.37 4.09 7.02
N MET A 438 -29.83 2.97 6.52
CA MET A 438 -30.30 2.34 5.27
C MET A 438 -31.78 1.95 5.36
N GLU A 439 -32.23 1.42 6.50
CA GLU A 439 -33.65 1.13 6.72
C GLU A 439 -34.52 2.38 6.72
N ALA A 440 -34.03 3.47 7.33
CA ALA A 440 -34.76 4.74 7.39
C ALA A 440 -34.90 5.41 6.01
N ILE A 441 -33.98 5.19 5.09
CA ILE A 441 -34.09 5.68 3.70
C ILE A 441 -35.30 5.04 3.01
N LEU A 442 -35.48 3.73 3.18
CA LEU A 442 -36.47 2.93 2.46
C LEU A 442 -37.86 2.89 3.14
N LYS A 443 -38.01 3.61 4.27
CA LYS A 443 -39.29 3.92 4.92
C LYS A 443 -39.76 5.30 4.47
#